data_AF-A0A0P9SVZ5-F1
#
_entry.id   AF-A0A0P9SVZ5-F1
#
_cell.length_a   1.000
_cell.length_b   1.000
_cell.length_c   1.000
_cell.angle_alpha   90.00
_cell.angle_beta   90.00
_cell.angle_gamma   90.00
#
_symmetry.space_group_name_H-M   'P 1'
#
loop_
_entity.id
_entity.type
_entity.pdbx_description
1 polymer ?
#
loop_
_entity_poly.entity_id
_entity_poly.type
_entity_poly.pdbx_seq_one_letter_code
_entity_poly.pdbx_strand_id
1 'polypeptide(L)'
;SIEGMATVTDEIIDLHDRILGKLFNAAKNKHQKQFQASGKAINAKVRLYGRIGQALLEAKQNGCDPFAAIEAVMSWEAFAKSVTEAQKLAQPEDFDFLHRIGESYATLRRYAPQFLDVLKLRAAPAAKDVFEGIEVLRAMNTDNARKVPVDAPIGFIKKRWKKLVITDDGIDRRYYELCVMSELKNALRSGDIWVQGSRQFKDFEDYLMPSEKFAHLKLAHELPLAVATDCDKYLNDRLTLLEAQLATVNRMALANDLPDAIITESGLKITPLDAAVPDTAQALIDQTAMAMPHIKITELLLEVDEWTGFTRHFAHLKSGDLAKDKHLLLSTILADAINLGLAKMAESCPGTTYAKLSWLQAWHISDETYSAALAELGSVP
;
A
#
# COMPACT_ATOMS: atom_id res chain seq x y z
N SER A 1 22.96 -14.01 -16.01
CA SER A 1 22.38 -15.21 -15.37
C SER A 1 20.86 -15.16 -15.52
N ILE A 2 20.20 -16.32 -15.58
CA ILE A 2 18.72 -16.41 -15.54
C ILE A 2 18.19 -15.71 -14.28
N GLU A 3 18.90 -15.84 -13.15
CA GLU A 3 18.56 -15.16 -11.89
C GLU A 3 18.61 -13.63 -12.01
N GLY A 4 19.64 -13.08 -12.67
CA GLY A 4 19.76 -11.64 -12.86
C GLY A 4 18.64 -11.06 -13.74
N MET A 5 18.17 -11.81 -14.75
CA MET A 5 17.02 -11.37 -15.56
C MET A 5 15.71 -11.40 -14.75
N ALA A 6 15.53 -12.42 -13.90
CA ALA A 6 14.35 -12.52 -13.04
C ALA A 6 14.29 -11.37 -12.03
N THR A 7 15.40 -11.05 -11.37
CA THR A 7 15.48 -9.91 -10.44
C THR A 7 15.15 -8.59 -11.13
N VAL A 8 15.72 -8.34 -12.31
CA VAL A 8 15.42 -7.10 -13.06
C VAL A 8 13.96 -7.04 -13.48
N THR A 9 13.36 -8.17 -13.86
CA THR A 9 11.95 -8.25 -14.23
C THR A 9 11.04 -7.89 -13.04
N ASP A 10 11.33 -8.48 -11.88
CA ASP A 10 10.58 -8.22 -10.64
C ASP A 10 10.70 -6.75 -10.23
N GLU A 11 11.91 -6.17 -10.27
CA GLU A 11 12.16 -4.76 -9.95
C GLU A 11 11.41 -3.77 -10.87
N ILE A 12 11.33 -4.09 -12.17
CA ILE A 12 10.59 -3.26 -13.12
C ILE A 12 9.09 -3.27 -12.82
N ILE A 13 8.53 -4.42 -12.42
CA ILE A 13 7.13 -4.55 -12.01
C ILE A 13 6.87 -3.81 -10.70
N ASP A 14 7.77 -3.92 -9.73
CA ASP A 14 7.68 -3.19 -8.46
C ASP A 14 7.82 -1.68 -8.65
N LEU A 15 8.65 -1.24 -9.59
CA LEU A 15 8.74 0.16 -9.98
C LEU A 15 7.40 0.65 -10.56
N HIS A 16 6.74 -0.16 -11.39
CA HIS A 16 5.40 0.16 -11.90
C HIS A 16 4.37 0.29 -10.77
N ASP A 17 4.33 -0.64 -9.80
CA ASP A 17 3.46 -0.53 -8.62
C ASP A 17 3.75 0.77 -7.85
N ARG A 18 5.02 1.03 -7.52
CA ARG A 18 5.43 2.25 -6.80
C ARG A 18 5.04 3.53 -7.54
N ILE A 19 5.19 3.57 -8.86
CA ILE A 19 4.79 4.73 -9.66
C ILE A 19 3.27 4.92 -9.59
N LEU A 20 2.47 3.88 -9.87
CA LEU A 20 1.02 3.99 -9.80
C LEU A 20 0.55 4.38 -8.40
N GLY A 21 1.09 3.76 -7.35
CA GLY A 21 0.80 4.12 -5.96
C GLY A 21 1.06 5.61 -5.69
N LYS A 22 2.20 6.15 -6.14
CA LYS A 22 2.52 7.58 -6.03
C LYS A 22 1.54 8.46 -6.81
N LEU A 23 1.15 8.08 -8.03
CA LEU A 23 0.21 8.86 -8.84
C LEU A 23 -1.19 8.93 -8.19
N PHE A 24 -1.70 7.79 -7.72
CA PHE A 24 -2.99 7.72 -7.02
C PHE A 24 -2.97 8.52 -5.72
N ASN A 25 -1.91 8.38 -4.93
CA ASN A 25 -1.77 9.13 -3.69
C ASN A 25 -1.64 10.64 -3.93
N ALA A 26 -0.90 11.06 -4.96
CA ALA A 26 -0.80 12.46 -5.33
C ALA A 26 -2.17 13.04 -5.73
N ALA A 27 -2.94 12.33 -6.56
CA ALA A 27 -4.28 12.73 -6.96
C ALA A 27 -5.24 12.82 -5.76
N LYS A 28 -5.23 11.80 -4.88
CA LYS A 28 -6.00 11.78 -3.62
C LYS A 28 -5.66 12.95 -2.71
N ASN A 29 -4.36 13.19 -2.48
CA ASN A 29 -3.89 14.28 -1.63
C ASN A 29 -4.23 15.65 -2.21
N LYS A 30 -4.11 15.82 -3.54
CA LYS A 30 -4.50 17.07 -4.21
C LYS A 30 -6.01 17.31 -4.11
N HIS A 31 -6.82 16.27 -4.30
CA HIS A 31 -8.27 16.34 -4.11
C HIS A 31 -8.63 16.75 -2.67
N GLN A 32 -8.03 16.08 -1.67
CA GLN A 32 -8.24 16.38 -0.26
C GLN A 32 -7.82 17.81 0.11
N LYS A 33 -6.63 18.27 -0.35
CA LYS A 33 -6.16 19.64 -0.10
C LYS A 33 -7.09 20.69 -0.70
N GLN A 34 -7.57 20.49 -1.92
CA GLN A 34 -8.50 21.43 -2.54
C GLN A 34 -9.85 21.47 -1.82
N PHE A 35 -10.34 20.30 -1.38
CA PHE A 35 -11.55 20.23 -0.57
C PHE A 35 -11.38 20.96 0.76
N GLN A 36 -10.28 20.72 1.47
CA GLN A 36 -9.95 21.43 2.72
C GLN A 36 -9.83 22.94 2.51
N ALA A 37 -9.15 23.40 1.45
CA ALA A 37 -9.03 24.81 1.11
C ALA A 37 -10.41 25.46 0.84
N SER A 38 -11.34 24.70 0.26
CA SER A 38 -12.71 25.13 -0.02
C SER A 38 -13.62 25.00 1.22
N GLY A 39 -13.18 24.35 2.30
CA GLY A 39 -14.01 24.00 3.45
C GLY A 39 -14.68 25.20 4.13
N LYS A 40 -13.97 26.33 4.27
CA LYS A 40 -14.54 27.57 4.81
C LYS A 40 -15.66 28.12 3.91
N ALA A 41 -15.45 28.11 2.59
CA ALA A 41 -16.44 28.59 1.63
C ALA A 41 -17.66 27.65 1.57
N ILE A 42 -17.44 26.33 1.59
CA ILE A 42 -18.50 25.31 1.66
C ILE A 42 -19.34 25.52 2.92
N ASN A 43 -18.72 25.63 4.10
CA ASN A 43 -19.44 25.85 5.36
C ASN A 43 -20.25 27.16 5.33
N ALA A 44 -19.68 28.24 4.76
CA ALA A 44 -20.39 29.50 4.60
C ALA A 44 -21.66 29.34 3.74
N LYS A 45 -21.58 28.59 2.63
CA LYS A 45 -22.75 28.31 1.76
C LYS A 45 -23.77 27.40 2.42
N VAL A 46 -23.35 26.36 3.14
CA VAL A 46 -24.26 25.48 3.89
C VAL A 46 -25.05 26.28 4.93
N ARG A 47 -24.38 27.15 5.70
CA ARG A 47 -25.07 28.04 6.66
C ARG A 47 -25.99 29.03 5.97
N LEU A 48 -25.62 29.53 4.79
CA LEU A 48 -26.42 30.45 3.99
C LEU A 48 -27.73 29.80 3.55
N TYR A 49 -27.65 28.62 2.93
CA TYR A 49 -28.84 27.90 2.46
C TYR A 49 -29.68 27.33 3.59
N GLY A 50 -29.08 26.99 4.73
CA GLY A 50 -29.83 26.68 5.95
C GLY A 50 -30.72 27.83 6.41
N ARG A 51 -30.20 29.08 6.41
CA ARG A 51 -31.01 30.27 6.75
C ARG A 51 -32.11 30.55 5.74
N ILE A 52 -31.83 30.39 4.44
CA ILE A 52 -32.84 30.55 3.39
C ILE A 52 -33.93 29.48 3.52
N GLY A 53 -33.54 28.23 3.76
CA GLY A 53 -34.47 27.13 4.01
C GLY A 53 -35.37 27.39 5.23
N GLN A 54 -34.79 27.92 6.32
CA GLN A 54 -35.55 28.29 7.51
C GLN A 54 -36.58 29.41 7.21
N ALA A 55 -36.17 30.47 6.51
CA ALA A 55 -37.07 31.55 6.12
C ALA A 55 -38.22 31.05 5.22
N LEU A 56 -37.94 30.12 4.32
CA LEU A 56 -38.96 29.48 3.47
C LEU A 56 -39.92 28.60 4.28
N LEU A 57 -39.43 27.87 5.29
CA LEU A 57 -40.28 27.07 6.18
C LEU A 57 -41.21 27.97 7.01
N GLU A 58 -40.70 29.07 7.54
CA GLU A 58 -41.49 30.07 8.29
C GLU A 58 -42.54 30.75 7.41
N ALA A 59 -42.17 31.14 6.19
CA ALA A 59 -43.12 31.70 5.22
C ALA A 59 -44.24 30.72 4.87
N LYS A 60 -43.90 29.43 4.69
CA LYS A 60 -44.89 28.37 4.45
C LYS A 60 -45.84 28.18 5.64
N GLN A 61 -45.34 28.25 6.87
CA GLN A 61 -46.16 28.13 8.07
C GLN A 61 -47.10 29.32 8.26
N ASN A 62 -46.64 30.52 7.93
CA ASN A 62 -47.38 31.76 8.14
C ASN A 62 -48.19 32.21 6.91
N GLY A 63 -48.18 31.44 5.82
CA GLY A 63 -48.87 31.78 4.56
C GLY A 63 -48.30 33.01 3.84
N CYS A 64 -47.04 33.34 4.07
CA CYS A 64 -46.36 34.47 3.43
C CYS A 64 -45.76 34.09 2.07
N ASP A 65 -45.45 35.10 1.24
CA ASP A 65 -44.79 34.91 -0.06
C ASP A 65 -43.36 34.33 0.10
N PRO A 66 -43.06 33.16 -0.50
CA PRO A 66 -41.72 32.58 -0.48
C PRO A 66 -40.63 33.47 -1.09
N PHE A 67 -40.96 34.29 -2.09
CA PHE A 67 -39.97 35.16 -2.74
C PHE A 67 -39.59 36.34 -1.84
N ALA A 68 -40.58 36.97 -1.20
CA ALA A 68 -40.35 37.98 -0.17
C ALA A 68 -39.52 37.44 1.02
N ALA A 69 -39.71 36.18 1.40
CA ALA A 69 -38.94 35.54 2.48
C ALA A 69 -37.46 35.34 2.13
N ILE A 70 -37.14 35.00 0.87
CA ILE A 70 -35.75 34.93 0.38
C ILE A 70 -35.13 36.34 0.38
N GLU A 71 -35.88 37.33 -0.12
CA GLU A 71 -35.43 38.71 -0.24
C GLU A 71 -35.14 39.36 1.13
N ALA A 72 -35.86 38.95 2.18
CA ALA A 72 -35.59 39.34 3.55
C ALA A 72 -34.24 38.82 4.10
N VAL A 73 -33.73 37.71 3.56
CA VAL A 73 -32.41 37.15 3.94
C VAL A 73 -31.28 37.77 3.13
N MET A 74 -31.49 38.03 1.83
CA MET A 74 -30.55 38.69 0.93
C MET A 74 -31.22 39.17 -0.36
N SER A 75 -30.60 40.10 -1.07
CA SER A 75 -31.08 40.52 -2.40
C SER A 75 -31.04 39.37 -3.42
N TRP A 76 -31.94 39.43 -4.41
CA TRP A 76 -31.97 38.48 -5.52
C TRP A 76 -30.66 38.39 -6.31
N GLU A 77 -29.96 39.51 -6.47
CA GLU A 77 -28.65 39.54 -7.12
C GLU A 77 -27.59 38.78 -6.31
N ALA A 78 -27.57 38.97 -4.97
CA ALA A 78 -26.68 38.25 -4.08
C ALA A 78 -27.01 36.75 -4.04
N PHE A 79 -28.30 36.41 -4.09
CA PHE A 79 -28.75 35.02 -4.16
C PHE A 79 -28.29 34.33 -5.44
N ALA A 80 -28.48 34.95 -6.61
CA ALA A 80 -28.03 34.40 -7.90
C ALA A 80 -26.51 34.18 -7.95
N LYS A 81 -25.73 35.15 -7.45
CA LYS A 81 -24.28 34.99 -7.27
C LYS A 81 -23.95 33.83 -6.34
N SER A 82 -24.67 33.71 -5.22
CA SER A 82 -24.44 32.65 -4.25
C SER A 82 -24.66 31.24 -4.82
N VAL A 83 -25.72 31.06 -5.64
CA VAL A 83 -26.07 29.80 -6.31
C VAL A 83 -24.97 29.42 -7.30
N THR A 84 -24.50 30.39 -8.09
CA THR A 84 -23.39 30.16 -9.04
C THR A 84 -22.11 29.76 -8.31
N GLU A 85 -21.78 30.41 -7.19
CA GLU A 85 -20.62 30.05 -6.37
C GLU A 85 -20.77 28.67 -5.71
N ALA A 86 -21.97 28.34 -5.24
CA ALA A 86 -22.26 27.03 -4.65
C ALA A 86 -22.14 25.92 -5.68
N GLN A 87 -22.60 26.13 -6.92
CA GLN A 87 -22.42 25.18 -8.03
C GLN A 87 -20.94 24.94 -8.36
N LYS A 88 -20.09 25.97 -8.26
CA LYS A 88 -18.63 25.82 -8.44
C LYS A 88 -17.95 25.10 -7.29
N LEU A 89 -18.48 25.22 -6.07
CA LEU A 89 -17.96 24.56 -4.87
C LEU A 89 -18.48 23.11 -4.73
N ALA A 90 -19.66 22.84 -5.28
CA ALA A 90 -20.27 21.53 -5.30
C ALA A 90 -19.34 20.54 -6.01
N GLN A 91 -19.01 19.45 -5.32
CA GLN A 91 -18.28 18.34 -5.92
C GLN A 91 -19.26 17.42 -6.66
N PRO A 92 -18.77 16.62 -7.62
CA PRO A 92 -19.53 15.48 -8.12
C PRO A 92 -20.05 14.61 -6.97
N GLU A 93 -21.26 14.04 -7.12
CA GLU A 93 -21.90 13.23 -6.07
C GLU A 93 -21.04 12.04 -5.60
N ASP A 94 -20.18 11.51 -6.47
CA ASP A 94 -19.29 10.40 -6.15
C ASP A 94 -18.04 10.79 -5.34
N PHE A 95 -17.79 12.10 -5.17
CA PHE A 95 -16.65 12.66 -4.42
C PHE A 95 -15.31 11.99 -4.80
N ASP A 96 -15.15 11.66 -6.08
CA ASP A 96 -14.03 10.84 -6.53
C ASP A 96 -12.84 11.68 -7.00
N PHE A 97 -11.64 11.31 -6.57
CA PHE A 97 -10.37 11.90 -7.03
C PHE A 97 -9.89 11.35 -8.39
N LEU A 98 -10.52 10.31 -8.93
CA LEU A 98 -10.04 9.56 -10.09
C LEU A 98 -9.85 10.43 -11.34
N HIS A 99 -10.71 11.42 -11.56
CA HIS A 99 -10.58 12.41 -12.64
C HIS A 99 -9.24 13.17 -12.62
N ARG A 100 -8.59 13.28 -11.45
CA ARG A 100 -7.29 13.97 -11.32
C ARG A 100 -6.11 13.11 -11.69
N ILE A 101 -6.27 11.78 -11.69
CA ILE A 101 -5.19 10.88 -12.09
C ILE A 101 -4.80 11.15 -13.55
N GLY A 102 -5.75 11.59 -14.37
CA GLY A 102 -5.50 12.06 -15.73
C GLY A 102 -4.37 13.08 -15.84
N GLU A 103 -4.21 13.99 -14.87
CA GLU A 103 -3.11 14.98 -14.86
C GLU A 103 -1.72 14.34 -14.91
N SER A 104 -1.58 13.14 -14.32
CA SER A 104 -0.32 12.39 -14.25
C SER A 104 -0.10 11.43 -15.43
N TYR A 105 -0.99 11.42 -16.41
CA TYR A 105 -0.91 10.54 -17.57
C TYR A 105 0.43 10.63 -18.32
N ALA A 106 1.01 11.83 -18.43
CA ALA A 106 2.30 12.01 -19.11
C ALA A 106 3.45 11.25 -18.43
N THR A 107 3.36 11.04 -17.11
CA THR A 107 4.33 10.23 -16.35
C THR A 107 4.16 8.76 -16.69
N LEU A 108 2.93 8.25 -16.69
CA LEU A 108 2.63 6.86 -17.09
C LEU A 108 3.07 6.59 -18.53
N ARG A 109 2.66 7.47 -19.46
CA ARG A 109 2.88 7.33 -20.90
C ARG A 109 4.35 7.26 -21.27
N ARG A 110 5.24 7.85 -20.46
CA ARG A 110 6.69 7.89 -20.71
C ARG A 110 7.35 6.51 -20.67
N TYR A 111 6.87 5.62 -19.81
CA TYR A 111 7.48 4.30 -19.62
C TYR A 111 6.55 3.15 -20.02
N ALA A 112 5.22 3.34 -20.01
CA ALA A 112 4.26 2.28 -20.28
C ALA A 112 4.52 1.51 -21.60
N PRO A 113 4.87 2.16 -22.73
CA PRO A 113 5.17 1.43 -23.97
C PRO A 113 6.34 0.44 -23.83
N GLN A 114 7.46 0.88 -23.27
CA GLN A 114 8.65 0.04 -23.07
C GLN A 114 8.40 -1.04 -22.01
N PHE A 115 7.67 -0.70 -20.96
CA PHE A 115 7.26 -1.66 -19.93
C PHE A 115 6.41 -2.78 -20.51
N LEU A 116 5.41 -2.46 -21.32
CA LEU A 116 4.55 -3.45 -21.95
C LEU A 116 5.29 -4.25 -23.04
N ASP A 117 6.26 -3.67 -23.74
CA ASP A 117 7.02 -4.35 -24.79
C ASP A 117 7.97 -5.42 -24.23
N VAL A 118 8.67 -5.11 -23.13
CA VAL A 118 9.68 -5.99 -22.54
C VAL A 118 9.05 -7.18 -21.79
N LEU A 119 7.89 -7.01 -21.15
CA LEU A 119 7.30 -8.03 -20.31
C LEU A 119 6.57 -9.10 -21.12
N LYS A 120 6.97 -10.37 -20.97
CA LYS A 120 6.29 -11.52 -21.57
C LYS A 120 5.12 -11.96 -20.70
N LEU A 121 4.00 -11.25 -20.82
CA LEU A 121 2.79 -11.48 -20.03
C LEU A 121 2.03 -12.73 -20.50
N ARG A 122 1.39 -13.40 -19.53
CA ARG A 122 0.40 -14.47 -19.69
C ARG A 122 -0.74 -14.22 -18.71
N ALA A 123 -1.92 -14.74 -19.02
CA ALA A 123 -3.12 -14.47 -18.25
C ALA A 123 -3.96 -15.74 -18.04
N ALA A 124 -4.54 -15.84 -16.85
CA ALA A 124 -5.56 -16.81 -16.54
C ALA A 124 -6.87 -16.43 -17.25
N PRO A 125 -7.81 -17.37 -17.44
CA PRO A 125 -9.10 -17.08 -18.06
C PRO A 125 -9.85 -15.91 -17.40
N ALA A 126 -9.69 -15.72 -16.09
CA ALA A 126 -10.32 -14.63 -15.33
C ALA A 126 -9.82 -13.23 -15.70
N ALA A 127 -8.57 -13.09 -16.20
CA ALA A 127 -7.98 -11.82 -16.58
C ALA A 127 -7.88 -11.61 -18.10
N LYS A 128 -8.60 -12.42 -18.89
CA LYS A 128 -8.58 -12.36 -20.36
C LYS A 128 -8.88 -10.96 -20.90
N ASP A 129 -9.94 -10.31 -20.42
CA ASP A 129 -10.33 -8.97 -20.87
C ASP A 129 -9.24 -7.92 -20.59
N VAL A 130 -8.56 -8.01 -19.44
CA VAL A 130 -7.45 -7.11 -19.09
C VAL A 130 -6.27 -7.35 -20.03
N PHE A 131 -5.96 -8.62 -20.29
CA PHE A 131 -4.87 -9.01 -21.19
C PHE A 131 -5.12 -8.54 -22.63
N GLU A 132 -6.34 -8.71 -23.15
CA GLU A 132 -6.72 -8.17 -24.46
C GLU A 132 -6.59 -6.63 -24.48
N GLY A 133 -6.93 -5.94 -23.39
CA GLY A 133 -6.72 -4.49 -23.27
C GLY A 133 -5.24 -4.10 -23.35
N ILE A 134 -4.35 -4.91 -22.77
CA ILE A 134 -2.89 -4.72 -22.88
C ILE A 134 -2.43 -4.92 -24.33
N GLU A 135 -2.94 -5.92 -25.03
CA GLU A 135 -2.62 -6.16 -26.44
C GLU A 135 -3.09 -5.00 -27.34
N VAL A 136 -4.26 -4.41 -27.04
CA VAL A 136 -4.71 -3.16 -27.70
C VAL A 136 -3.70 -2.04 -27.45
N LEU A 137 -3.22 -1.85 -26.21
CA LEU A 137 -2.20 -0.83 -25.94
C LEU A 137 -0.89 -1.10 -26.67
N ARG A 138 -0.45 -2.35 -26.76
CA ARG A 138 0.75 -2.75 -27.53
C ARG A 138 0.60 -2.40 -29.01
N ALA A 139 -0.51 -2.79 -29.64
CA ALA A 139 -0.79 -2.46 -31.03
C ALA A 139 -0.81 -0.93 -31.25
N MET A 140 -1.50 -0.18 -30.38
CA MET A 140 -1.54 1.28 -30.44
C MET A 140 -0.15 1.93 -30.28
N ASN A 141 0.74 1.33 -29.48
CA ASN A 141 2.11 1.83 -29.31
C ASN A 141 2.94 1.60 -30.57
N THR A 142 2.84 0.42 -31.17
CA THR A 142 3.52 0.06 -32.42
C THR A 142 3.07 0.96 -33.57
N ASP A 143 1.76 1.16 -33.72
CA ASP A 143 1.18 1.93 -34.82
C ASP A 143 1.16 3.44 -34.57
N ASN A 144 1.61 3.90 -33.39
CA ASN A 144 1.45 5.27 -32.92
C ASN A 144 -0.01 5.80 -33.03
N ALA A 145 -0.98 4.89 -32.89
CA ALA A 145 -2.39 5.20 -33.02
C ALA A 145 -2.83 6.18 -31.93
N ARG A 146 -3.64 7.20 -32.32
CA ARG A 146 -4.10 8.25 -31.39
C ARG A 146 -5.41 7.94 -30.68
N LYS A 147 -6.25 7.11 -31.29
CA LYS A 147 -7.56 6.73 -30.76
C LYS A 147 -7.55 5.26 -30.35
N VAL A 148 -8.30 4.94 -29.30
CA VAL A 148 -8.57 3.55 -28.91
C VAL A 148 -9.58 2.97 -29.90
N PRO A 149 -9.39 1.73 -30.41
CA PRO A 149 -10.37 1.05 -31.25
C PRO A 149 -11.74 0.94 -30.57
N VAL A 150 -12.82 0.99 -31.36
CA VAL A 150 -14.20 0.95 -30.84
C VAL A 150 -14.55 -0.42 -30.24
N ASP A 151 -13.89 -1.47 -30.73
CA ASP A 151 -13.98 -2.86 -30.28
C ASP A 151 -13.00 -3.21 -29.16
N ALA A 152 -12.27 -2.23 -28.61
CA ALA A 152 -11.38 -2.48 -27.49
C ALA A 152 -12.15 -3.05 -26.28
N PRO A 153 -11.56 -4.02 -25.55
CA PRO A 153 -12.24 -4.66 -24.44
C PRO A 153 -12.49 -3.66 -23.32
N ILE A 154 -13.71 -3.69 -22.78
CA ILE A 154 -14.18 -2.81 -21.70
C ILE A 154 -14.75 -3.58 -20.51
N GLY A 155 -14.83 -4.92 -20.59
CA GLY A 155 -15.45 -5.76 -19.56
C GLY A 155 -14.75 -5.68 -18.20
N PHE A 156 -13.43 -5.50 -18.20
CA PHE A 156 -12.63 -5.32 -16.98
C PHE A 156 -12.78 -3.94 -16.32
N ILE A 157 -13.41 -2.96 -16.98
CA ILE A 157 -13.49 -1.58 -16.49
C ILE A 157 -14.52 -1.49 -15.36
N LYS A 158 -14.03 -1.33 -14.13
CA LYS A 158 -14.88 -1.14 -12.95
C LYS A 158 -15.75 0.11 -13.08
N LYS A 159 -16.93 0.10 -12.44
CA LYS A 159 -17.93 1.19 -12.46
C LYS A 159 -17.33 2.58 -12.20
N ARG A 160 -16.34 2.66 -11.29
CA ARG A 160 -15.62 3.88 -10.92
C ARG A 160 -14.88 4.53 -12.10
N TRP A 161 -14.28 3.73 -12.97
CA TRP A 161 -13.57 4.19 -14.17
C TRP A 161 -14.51 4.48 -15.34
N LYS A 162 -15.65 3.79 -15.42
CA LYS A 162 -16.52 3.76 -16.60
C LYS A 162 -16.92 5.15 -17.11
N LYS A 163 -17.24 6.09 -16.21
CA LYS A 163 -17.62 7.48 -16.56
C LYS A 163 -16.47 8.31 -17.16
N LEU A 164 -15.23 7.93 -16.88
CA LEU A 164 -14.03 8.64 -17.37
C LEU A 164 -13.49 8.01 -18.65
N VAL A 165 -13.63 6.69 -18.78
CA VAL A 165 -13.12 5.94 -19.92
C VAL A 165 -14.09 5.96 -21.10
N ILE A 166 -15.40 5.89 -20.84
CA ILE A 166 -16.43 5.88 -21.87
C ILE A 166 -17.08 7.26 -21.91
N THR A 167 -16.89 7.98 -23.00
CA THR A 167 -17.46 9.30 -23.25
C THR A 167 -18.39 9.24 -24.48
N ASP A 168 -19.15 10.31 -24.71
CA ASP A 168 -20.04 10.40 -25.88
C ASP A 168 -19.26 10.37 -27.21
N ASP A 169 -18.00 10.78 -27.19
CA ASP A 169 -17.08 10.79 -28.34
C ASP A 169 -16.33 9.45 -28.53
N GLY A 170 -16.59 8.45 -27.69
CA GLY A 170 -15.97 7.12 -27.72
C GLY A 170 -15.13 6.82 -26.47
N ILE A 171 -14.06 6.03 -26.66
CA ILE A 171 -13.18 5.64 -25.55
C ILE A 171 -12.09 6.69 -25.36
N ASP A 172 -12.05 7.32 -24.18
CA ASP A 172 -10.97 8.24 -23.80
C ASP A 172 -9.67 7.47 -23.61
N ARG A 173 -8.72 7.71 -24.50
CA ARG A 173 -7.41 7.04 -24.50
C ARG A 173 -6.66 7.19 -23.18
N ARG A 174 -6.65 8.40 -22.60
CA ARG A 174 -5.85 8.70 -21.41
C ARG A 174 -6.36 7.88 -20.23
N TYR A 175 -7.67 7.85 -20.04
CA TYR A 175 -8.28 7.08 -18.95
C TYR A 175 -8.29 5.58 -19.25
N TYR A 176 -8.41 5.17 -20.51
CA TYR A 176 -8.28 3.77 -20.91
C TYR A 176 -6.88 3.23 -20.58
N GLU A 177 -5.80 3.92 -21.01
CA GLU A 177 -4.41 3.54 -20.68
C GLU A 177 -4.18 3.50 -19.16
N LEU A 178 -4.65 4.50 -18.41
CA LEU A 178 -4.54 4.51 -16.95
C LEU A 178 -5.30 3.35 -16.29
N CYS A 179 -6.47 3.01 -16.81
CA CYS A 179 -7.30 1.92 -16.31
C CYS A 179 -6.64 0.57 -16.58
N VAL A 180 -6.21 0.30 -17.83
CA VAL A 180 -5.50 -0.93 -18.20
C VAL A 180 -4.25 -1.12 -17.34
N MET A 181 -3.42 -0.09 -17.19
CA MET A 181 -2.21 -0.19 -16.37
C MET A 181 -2.53 -0.41 -14.88
N SER A 182 -3.60 0.22 -14.37
CA SER A 182 -4.05 -0.01 -13.00
C SER A 182 -4.60 -1.42 -12.78
N GLU A 183 -5.29 -2.00 -13.75
CA GLU A 183 -5.83 -3.36 -13.64
C GLU A 183 -4.75 -4.41 -13.90
N LEU A 184 -3.76 -4.14 -14.76
CA LEU A 184 -2.55 -4.95 -14.90
C LEU A 184 -1.82 -5.09 -13.55
N LYS A 185 -1.61 -3.97 -12.85
CA LYS A 185 -1.04 -4.00 -11.48
C LYS A 185 -1.85 -4.91 -10.54
N ASN A 186 -3.18 -4.84 -10.58
CA ASN A 186 -4.02 -5.66 -9.71
C ASN A 186 -3.93 -7.14 -10.09
N ALA A 187 -3.96 -7.45 -11.38
CA ALA A 187 -3.89 -8.81 -11.91
C ALA A 187 -2.52 -9.48 -11.66
N LEU A 188 -1.42 -8.71 -11.72
CA LEU A 188 -0.09 -9.19 -11.32
C LEU A 188 -0.05 -9.53 -9.83
N ARG A 189 -0.71 -8.73 -8.98
CA ARG A 189 -0.76 -8.96 -7.53
C ARG A 189 -1.65 -10.12 -7.12
N SER A 190 -2.73 -10.39 -7.87
CA SER A 190 -3.59 -11.54 -7.62
C SER A 190 -3.04 -12.84 -8.22
N GLY A 191 -2.06 -12.75 -9.13
CA GLY A 191 -1.56 -13.89 -9.89
C GLY A 191 -2.42 -14.25 -11.11
N ASP A 192 -3.47 -13.48 -11.42
CA ASP A 192 -4.30 -13.71 -12.61
C ASP A 192 -3.56 -13.36 -13.91
N ILE A 193 -2.53 -12.50 -13.82
CA ILE A 193 -1.55 -12.26 -14.88
C ILE A 193 -0.16 -12.56 -14.29
N TRP A 194 0.69 -13.23 -15.06
CA TRP A 194 2.06 -13.53 -14.68
C TRP A 194 3.04 -13.18 -15.81
N VAL A 195 4.31 -13.07 -15.46
CA VAL A 195 5.40 -12.71 -16.36
C VAL A 195 6.37 -13.88 -16.50
N GLN A 196 6.57 -14.33 -17.73
CA GLN A 196 7.55 -15.37 -18.02
C GLN A 196 8.97 -14.87 -17.68
N GLY A 197 9.68 -15.64 -16.85
CA GLY A 197 11.03 -15.31 -16.39
C GLY A 197 11.09 -14.47 -15.11
N SER A 198 9.94 -14.08 -14.55
CA SER A 198 9.85 -13.49 -13.20
C SER A 198 9.98 -14.56 -12.11
N ARG A 199 10.44 -14.18 -10.93
CA ARG A 199 10.47 -15.07 -9.75
C ARG A 199 9.28 -14.83 -8.82
N GLN A 200 8.88 -13.57 -8.66
CA GLN A 200 7.77 -13.18 -7.79
C GLN A 200 6.40 -13.21 -8.48
N PHE A 201 6.38 -12.98 -9.80
CA PHE A 201 5.18 -12.91 -10.63
C PHE A 201 5.18 -14.04 -11.66
N LYS A 202 5.57 -15.26 -11.28
CA LYS A 202 5.43 -16.46 -12.15
C LYS A 202 4.04 -17.08 -12.00
N ASP A 203 3.75 -18.05 -12.85
CA ASP A 203 2.49 -18.80 -12.80
C ASP A 203 2.30 -19.39 -11.39
N PHE A 204 1.09 -19.31 -10.86
CA PHE A 204 0.75 -19.90 -9.57
C PHE A 204 1.03 -21.42 -9.57
N GLU A 205 0.71 -22.09 -10.68
CA GLU A 205 0.93 -23.54 -10.83
C GLU A 205 2.42 -23.90 -10.78
N ASP A 206 3.33 -22.99 -11.16
CA ASP A 206 4.78 -23.18 -11.06
C ASP A 206 5.32 -23.10 -9.62
N TYR A 207 4.50 -22.72 -8.65
CA TYR A 207 4.81 -22.86 -7.21
C TYR A 207 4.32 -24.19 -6.64
N LEU A 208 3.37 -24.84 -7.30
CA LEU A 208 2.78 -26.07 -6.84
C LEU A 208 3.61 -27.29 -7.26
N MET A 209 3.37 -28.39 -6.57
CA MET A 209 3.87 -29.69 -7.04
C MET A 209 3.13 -30.06 -8.33
N PRO A 210 3.84 -30.52 -9.39
CA PRO A 210 3.19 -30.98 -10.61
C PRO A 210 2.12 -32.03 -10.30
N SER A 211 0.94 -31.91 -10.93
CA SER A 211 -0.22 -32.76 -10.61
C SER A 211 0.09 -34.25 -10.77
N GLU A 212 0.91 -34.62 -11.76
CA GLU A 212 1.36 -36.00 -11.96
C GLU A 212 2.20 -36.52 -10.77
N LYS A 213 3.14 -35.70 -10.28
CA LYS A 213 3.96 -36.03 -9.11
C LYS A 213 3.10 -36.14 -7.85
N PHE A 214 2.15 -35.21 -7.68
CA PHE A 214 1.20 -35.26 -6.58
C PHE A 214 0.34 -36.54 -6.64
N ALA A 215 -0.20 -36.88 -7.81
CA ALA A 215 -1.00 -38.09 -8.00
C ALA A 215 -0.22 -39.36 -7.67
N HIS A 216 1.05 -39.43 -8.08
CA HIS A 216 1.94 -40.54 -7.75
C HIS A 216 2.15 -40.67 -6.22
N LEU A 217 2.53 -39.58 -5.54
CA LEU A 217 2.75 -39.61 -4.09
C LEU A 217 1.47 -39.93 -3.31
N LYS A 218 0.31 -39.46 -3.80
CA LYS A 218 -0.99 -39.76 -3.21
C LYS A 218 -1.32 -41.25 -3.30
N LEU A 219 -1.11 -41.87 -4.47
CA LEU A 219 -1.33 -43.31 -4.68
C LEU A 219 -0.35 -44.17 -3.88
N ALA A 220 0.90 -43.72 -3.75
CA ALA A 220 1.92 -44.41 -2.96
C ALA A 220 1.75 -44.23 -1.44
N HIS A 221 0.82 -43.39 -0.98
CA HIS A 221 0.69 -42.99 0.44
C HIS A 221 1.98 -42.35 1.02
N GLU A 222 2.76 -41.67 0.19
CA GLU A 222 4.05 -41.05 0.53
C GLU A 222 3.98 -39.52 0.60
N LEU A 223 2.78 -38.95 0.69
CA LEU A 223 2.63 -37.51 0.87
C LEU A 223 3.26 -37.08 2.20
N PRO A 224 4.19 -36.10 2.21
CA PRO A 224 4.88 -35.65 3.43
C PRO A 224 3.98 -34.72 4.27
N LEU A 225 2.80 -35.21 4.65
CA LEU A 225 1.79 -34.48 5.40
C LEU A 225 1.52 -35.20 6.71
N ALA A 226 1.66 -34.49 7.83
CA ALA A 226 1.36 -35.02 9.17
C ALA A 226 -0.14 -35.01 9.51
N VAL A 227 -1.02 -34.91 8.51
CA VAL A 227 -2.47 -34.81 8.66
C VAL A 227 -3.17 -35.85 7.80
N ALA A 228 -4.46 -36.11 8.09
CA ALA A 228 -5.27 -36.98 7.25
C ALA A 228 -5.29 -36.45 5.80
N THR A 229 -4.94 -37.32 4.85
CA THR A 229 -4.92 -37.00 3.40
C THR A 229 -6.30 -37.08 2.75
N ASP A 230 -7.30 -37.54 3.50
CA ASP A 230 -8.71 -37.48 3.14
C ASP A 230 -9.27 -36.12 3.58
N CYS A 231 -9.70 -35.33 2.59
CA CYS A 231 -10.17 -33.96 2.79
C CYS A 231 -11.42 -33.91 3.67
N ASP A 232 -12.40 -34.76 3.40
CA ASP A 232 -13.68 -34.76 4.12
C ASP A 232 -13.48 -35.17 5.57
N LYS A 233 -12.64 -36.18 5.79
CA LYS A 233 -12.27 -36.60 7.15
C LYS A 233 -11.51 -35.49 7.88
N TYR A 234 -10.51 -34.88 7.25
CA TYR A 234 -9.73 -33.78 7.85
C TYR A 234 -10.62 -32.59 8.24
N LEU A 235 -11.52 -32.17 7.34
CA LEU A 235 -12.46 -31.08 7.60
C LEU A 235 -13.42 -31.43 8.73
N ASN A 236 -13.99 -32.64 8.72
CA ASN A 236 -14.88 -33.10 9.78
C ASN A 236 -14.17 -33.11 11.15
N ASP A 237 -12.95 -33.64 11.22
CA ASP A 237 -12.16 -33.67 12.46
C ASP A 237 -11.84 -32.25 12.96
N ARG A 238 -11.51 -31.31 12.05
CA ARG A 238 -11.24 -29.91 12.40
C ARG A 238 -12.48 -29.14 12.84
N LEU A 239 -13.61 -29.35 12.18
CA LEU A 239 -14.88 -28.73 12.56
C LEU A 239 -15.37 -29.28 13.91
N THR A 240 -15.28 -30.59 14.12
CA THR A 240 -15.61 -31.22 15.40
C THR A 240 -14.75 -30.67 16.54
N LEU A 241 -13.44 -30.53 16.32
CA LEU A 241 -12.54 -29.92 17.28
C LEU A 241 -12.90 -28.46 17.55
N LEU A 242 -13.19 -27.69 16.50
CA LEU A 242 -13.59 -26.28 16.63
C LEU A 242 -14.86 -26.15 17.46
N GLU A 243 -15.89 -26.95 17.17
CA GLU A 243 -17.15 -26.98 17.93
C GLU A 243 -16.93 -27.32 19.40
N ALA A 244 -16.11 -28.32 19.69
CA ALA A 244 -15.77 -28.69 21.07
C ALA A 244 -15.02 -27.58 21.82
N GLN A 245 -14.09 -26.90 21.14
CA GLN A 245 -13.35 -25.78 21.72
C GLN A 245 -14.24 -24.56 21.93
N LEU A 246 -15.13 -24.23 20.98
CA LEU A 246 -16.10 -23.17 21.12
C LEU A 246 -17.08 -23.43 22.26
N ALA A 247 -17.58 -24.67 22.41
CA ALA A 247 -18.43 -25.04 23.53
C ALA A 247 -17.71 -24.88 24.88
N THR A 248 -16.43 -25.25 24.93
CA THR A 248 -15.58 -25.08 26.11
C THR A 248 -15.38 -23.60 26.46
N VAL A 249 -14.99 -22.78 25.47
CA VAL A 249 -14.78 -21.34 25.63
C VAL A 249 -16.08 -20.65 26.05
N ASN A 250 -17.22 -20.96 25.42
CA ASN A 250 -18.52 -20.38 25.78
C ASN A 250 -18.91 -20.70 27.23
N ARG A 251 -18.71 -21.95 27.67
CA ARG A 251 -18.96 -22.35 29.06
C ARG A 251 -18.08 -21.58 30.03
N MET A 252 -16.79 -21.43 29.74
CA MET A 252 -15.84 -20.69 30.56
C MET A 252 -16.15 -19.19 30.58
N ALA A 253 -16.57 -18.63 29.44
CA ALA A 253 -16.97 -17.22 29.32
C ALA A 253 -18.18 -16.91 30.21
N LEU A 254 -19.21 -17.76 30.19
CA LEU A 254 -20.40 -17.62 31.03
C LEU A 254 -20.08 -17.72 32.53
N ALA A 255 -19.10 -18.56 32.89
CA ALA A 255 -18.63 -18.71 34.27
C ALA A 255 -17.62 -17.63 34.68
N ASN A 256 -17.22 -16.74 33.76
CA ASN A 256 -16.14 -15.78 33.95
C ASN A 256 -14.78 -16.43 34.33
N ASP A 257 -14.55 -17.64 33.83
CA ASP A 257 -13.40 -18.51 34.08
C ASP A 257 -12.43 -18.59 32.88
N LEU A 258 -12.58 -17.72 31.88
CA LEU A 258 -11.66 -17.69 30.76
C LEU A 258 -10.24 -17.31 31.25
N PRO A 259 -9.20 -18.07 30.86
CA PRO A 259 -7.83 -17.71 31.17
C PRO A 259 -7.48 -16.43 30.42
N ASP A 260 -6.96 -15.44 31.16
CA ASP A 260 -6.44 -14.18 30.63
C ASP A 260 -7.43 -13.39 29.75
N ALA A 261 -8.74 -13.64 29.89
CA ALA A 261 -9.76 -12.94 29.12
C ALA A 261 -11.07 -12.82 29.89
N ILE A 262 -11.78 -11.71 29.68
CA ILE A 262 -13.12 -11.47 30.23
C ILE A 262 -13.98 -10.89 29.10
N ILE A 263 -15.23 -11.35 29.00
CA ILE A 263 -16.21 -10.77 28.08
C ILE A 263 -17.08 -9.77 28.86
N THR A 264 -16.98 -8.49 28.53
CA THR A 264 -17.78 -7.40 29.11
C THR A 264 -18.80 -6.88 28.10
N GLU A 265 -19.71 -5.99 28.51
CA GLU A 265 -20.67 -5.33 27.61
C GLU A 265 -19.99 -4.54 26.48
N SER A 266 -18.77 -4.06 26.71
CA SER A 266 -17.91 -3.37 25.73
C SER A 266 -17.12 -4.32 24.81
N GLY A 267 -17.22 -5.64 25.00
CA GLY A 267 -16.55 -6.66 24.18
C GLY A 267 -15.52 -7.51 24.94
N LEU A 268 -14.64 -8.16 24.19
CA LEU A 268 -13.57 -9.01 24.73
C LEU A 268 -12.43 -8.15 25.28
N LYS A 269 -12.11 -8.33 26.57
CA LYS A 269 -10.91 -7.77 27.20
C LYS A 269 -9.92 -8.89 27.48
N ILE A 270 -8.73 -8.81 26.89
CA ILE A 270 -7.61 -9.73 27.15
C ILE A 270 -6.74 -9.11 28.24
N THR A 271 -6.42 -9.89 29.27
CA THR A 271 -5.50 -9.50 30.33
C THR A 271 -4.10 -9.35 29.71
N PRO A 272 -3.39 -8.22 29.94
CA PRO A 272 -1.99 -8.10 29.52
C PRO A 272 -1.16 -9.23 30.11
N LEU A 273 -0.21 -9.77 29.35
CA LEU A 273 0.71 -10.79 29.85
C LEU A 273 1.45 -10.25 31.08
N ASP A 274 1.44 -11.03 32.17
CA ASP A 274 2.30 -10.75 33.32
C ASP A 274 3.77 -10.88 32.90
N ALA A 275 4.61 -10.01 33.44
CA ALA A 275 6.04 -10.11 33.24
C ALA A 275 6.54 -11.44 33.80
N ALA A 276 7.00 -12.34 32.93
CA ALA A 276 7.50 -13.66 33.30
C ALA A 276 8.87 -13.61 34.02
N VAL A 277 9.34 -12.42 34.41
CA VAL A 277 10.63 -12.21 35.07
C VAL A 277 10.39 -12.14 36.58
N PRO A 278 10.90 -13.09 37.38
CA PRO A 278 10.81 -13.01 38.84
C PRO A 278 11.44 -11.71 39.36
N ASP A 279 10.88 -11.12 40.42
CA ASP A 279 11.39 -9.85 41.00
C ASP A 279 12.89 -9.92 41.36
N THR A 280 13.38 -11.09 41.76
CA THR A 280 14.81 -11.33 42.05
C THR A 280 15.69 -11.26 40.81
N ALA A 281 15.17 -11.70 39.65
CA ALA A 281 15.86 -11.59 38.38
C ALA A 281 15.86 -10.14 37.89
N GLN A 282 14.76 -9.40 38.08
CA GLN A 282 14.71 -7.97 37.75
C GLN A 282 15.70 -7.16 38.60
N ALA A 283 15.77 -7.43 39.91
CA ALA A 283 16.73 -6.77 40.79
C ALA A 283 18.20 -7.04 40.38
N LEU A 284 18.50 -8.26 39.92
CA LEU A 284 19.83 -8.61 39.40
C LEU A 284 20.12 -7.94 38.05
N ILE A 285 19.13 -7.86 37.16
CA ILE A 285 19.24 -7.13 35.88
C ILE A 285 19.54 -5.66 36.15
N ASP A 286 18.83 -5.03 37.08
CA ASP A 286 19.01 -3.61 37.41
C ASP A 286 20.40 -3.35 38.03
N GLN A 287 20.86 -4.20 38.94
CA GLN A 287 22.21 -4.11 39.51
C GLN A 287 23.30 -4.31 38.44
N THR A 288 23.09 -5.26 37.52
CA THR A 288 24.04 -5.53 36.43
C THR A 288 24.06 -4.37 35.44
N ALA A 289 22.90 -3.82 35.09
CA ALA A 289 22.77 -2.67 34.21
C ALA A 289 23.41 -1.40 34.82
N MET A 290 23.29 -1.19 36.13
CA MET A 290 23.97 -0.10 36.85
C MET A 290 25.50 -0.23 36.87
N ALA A 291 26.02 -1.46 36.83
CA ALA A 291 27.46 -1.71 36.80
C ALA A 291 28.06 -1.65 35.38
N MET A 292 27.22 -1.64 34.34
CA MET A 292 27.64 -1.59 32.94
C MET A 292 27.77 -0.15 32.46
N PRO A 293 28.83 0.18 31.68
CA PRO A 293 28.96 1.51 31.10
C PRO A 293 27.85 1.77 30.07
N HIS A 294 27.23 2.95 30.12
CA HIS A 294 26.28 3.39 29.11
C HIS A 294 27.02 3.80 27.83
N ILE A 295 27.16 2.85 26.90
CA ILE A 295 27.73 3.10 25.57
C ILE A 295 26.62 3.47 24.58
N LYS A 296 26.92 4.33 23.60
CA LYS A 296 25.98 4.58 22.50
C LYS A 296 25.98 3.38 21.57
N ILE A 297 24.81 2.97 21.08
CA ILE A 297 24.69 1.86 20.12
C ILE A 297 25.58 2.10 18.89
N THR A 298 25.73 3.35 18.44
CA THR A 298 26.61 3.69 17.30
C THR A 298 28.11 3.54 17.62
N GLU A 299 28.52 3.65 18.88
CA GLU A 299 29.91 3.37 19.30
C GLU A 299 30.16 1.87 19.34
N LEU A 300 29.20 1.08 19.85
CA LEU A 300 29.27 -0.38 19.78
C LEU A 300 29.34 -0.88 18.34
N LEU A 301 28.54 -0.31 17.44
CA LEU A 301 28.56 -0.67 16.03
C LEU A 301 29.87 -0.29 15.33
N LEU A 302 30.56 0.77 15.77
CA LEU A 302 31.89 1.10 15.26
C LEU A 302 32.94 0.10 15.72
N GLU A 303 32.86 -0.36 16.97
CA GLU A 303 33.77 -1.39 17.48
C GLU A 303 33.60 -2.69 16.70
N VAL A 304 32.36 -3.10 16.42
CA VAL A 304 32.06 -4.24 15.54
C VAL A 304 32.57 -4.01 14.11
N ASP A 305 32.47 -2.77 13.59
CA ASP A 305 33.06 -2.42 12.30
C ASP A 305 34.60 -2.45 12.30
N GLU A 306 35.27 -2.17 13.42
CA GLU A 306 36.73 -2.36 13.50
C GLU A 306 37.12 -3.84 13.40
N TRP A 307 36.32 -4.73 13.97
CA TRP A 307 36.59 -6.17 13.92
C TRP A 307 36.28 -6.80 12.57
N THR A 308 35.16 -6.38 11.97
CA THR A 308 34.61 -7.05 10.79
C THR A 308 34.87 -6.27 9.50
N GLY A 309 35.01 -4.93 9.60
CA GLY A 309 35.13 -4.03 8.46
C GLY A 309 33.88 -3.94 7.60
N PHE A 310 32.70 -4.35 8.10
CA PHE A 310 31.48 -4.49 7.32
C PHE A 310 31.03 -3.19 6.64
N THR A 311 31.39 -2.02 7.19
CA THR A 311 31.03 -0.72 6.59
C THR A 311 31.64 -0.50 5.20
N ARG A 312 32.66 -1.28 4.80
CA ARG A 312 33.26 -1.22 3.46
C ARG A 312 32.27 -1.51 2.34
N HIS A 313 31.19 -2.24 2.64
CA HIS A 313 30.16 -2.62 1.66
C HIS A 313 29.15 -1.50 1.39
N PHE A 314 29.11 -0.46 2.22
CA PHE A 314 28.26 0.72 2.02
C PHE A 314 29.00 1.81 1.23
N ALA A 315 29.50 1.43 0.05
CA ALA A 315 30.19 2.32 -0.86
C ALA A 315 29.20 3.19 -1.66
N HIS A 316 29.64 4.38 -2.05
CA HIS A 316 28.82 5.31 -2.82
C HIS A 316 28.43 4.69 -4.17
N LEU A 317 27.13 4.60 -4.46
CA LEU A 317 26.53 3.88 -5.58
C LEU A 317 27.16 4.22 -6.95
N LYS A 318 27.61 5.46 -7.14
CA LYS A 318 28.17 5.94 -8.42
C LYS A 318 29.70 5.95 -8.48
N SER A 319 30.38 6.19 -7.35
CA SER A 319 31.83 6.42 -7.34
C SER A 319 32.62 5.29 -6.67
N GLY A 320 31.96 4.43 -5.89
CA GLY A 320 32.61 3.40 -5.09
C GLY A 320 33.32 3.93 -3.84
N ASP A 321 33.23 5.24 -3.56
CA ASP A 321 33.89 5.84 -2.40
C ASP A 321 33.23 5.41 -1.09
N LEU A 322 34.03 5.18 -0.06
CA LEU A 322 33.52 4.90 1.28
C LEU A 322 32.86 6.14 1.90
N ALA A 323 31.88 5.91 2.79
CA ALA A 323 31.29 6.98 3.57
C ALA A 323 32.38 7.67 4.43
N LYS A 324 32.53 8.98 4.25
CA LYS A 324 33.54 9.77 4.97
C LYS A 324 33.29 9.83 6.48
N ASP A 325 32.03 9.72 6.88
CA ASP A 325 31.59 9.77 8.28
C ASP A 325 30.87 8.45 8.62
N LYS A 326 31.60 7.55 9.27
CA LYS A 326 31.08 6.24 9.68
C LYS A 326 30.02 6.34 10.78
N HIS A 327 30.13 7.30 11.69
CA HIS A 327 29.11 7.50 12.73
C HIS A 327 27.77 7.84 12.08
N LEU A 328 27.79 8.73 11.09
CA LEU A 328 26.60 9.16 10.38
C LEU A 328 26.00 8.03 9.51
N LEU A 329 26.87 7.22 8.88
CA LEU A 329 26.43 6.01 8.17
C LEU A 329 25.74 5.03 9.12
N LEU A 330 26.35 4.71 10.26
CA LEU A 330 25.78 3.78 11.25
C LEU A 330 24.50 4.32 11.89
N SER A 331 24.39 5.64 12.06
CA SER A 331 23.15 6.29 12.51
C SER A 331 22.03 6.13 11.48
N THR A 332 22.38 6.15 10.20
CA THR A 332 21.44 5.92 9.09
C THR A 332 20.98 4.47 9.05
N ILE A 333 21.91 3.51 9.17
CA ILE A 333 21.61 2.06 9.24
C ILE A 333 20.75 1.75 10.47
N LEU A 334 21.09 2.32 11.64
CA LEU A 334 20.34 2.10 12.87
C LEU A 334 18.90 2.61 12.74
N ALA A 335 18.69 3.76 12.11
CA ALA A 335 17.35 4.33 11.91
C ALA A 335 16.43 3.44 11.06
N ASP A 336 17.04 2.72 10.12
CA ASP A 336 16.37 1.75 9.26
C ASP A 336 16.08 0.46 10.04
N ALA A 337 17.08 -0.08 10.74
CA ALA A 337 17.01 -1.33 11.49
C ALA A 337 15.94 -1.33 12.61
N ILE A 338 15.75 -0.21 13.31
CA ILE A 338 14.74 -0.10 14.38
C ILE A 338 13.42 0.53 13.90
N ASN A 339 13.26 0.74 12.59
CA ASN A 339 12.09 1.35 11.98
C ASN A 339 11.69 2.72 12.60
N LEU A 340 12.68 3.47 13.11
CA LEU A 340 12.46 4.80 13.71
C LEU A 340 12.30 5.88 12.63
N GLY A 341 12.96 5.69 11.49
CA GLY A 341 12.96 6.61 10.37
C GLY A 341 13.93 7.80 10.56
N LEU A 342 14.41 8.34 9.44
CA LEU A 342 15.51 9.32 9.44
C LEU A 342 15.15 10.67 10.10
N ALA A 343 13.89 11.08 10.08
CA ALA A 343 13.47 12.35 10.67
C ALA A 343 13.57 12.32 12.19
N LYS A 344 13.02 11.28 12.83
CA LYS A 344 13.10 11.07 14.28
C LYS A 344 14.53 10.75 14.74
N MET A 345 15.31 10.05 13.90
CA MET A 345 16.73 9.83 14.18
C MET A 345 17.52 11.14 14.22
N ALA A 346 17.28 12.05 13.26
CA ALA A 346 17.93 13.36 13.23
C ALA A 346 17.58 14.22 14.46
N GLU A 347 16.34 14.14 14.96
CA GLU A 347 15.92 14.84 16.19
C GLU A 347 16.57 14.26 17.45
N SER A 348 16.86 12.96 17.45
CA SER A 348 17.39 12.23 18.61
C SER A 348 18.93 12.23 18.68
N CYS A 349 19.61 12.63 17.59
CA CYS A 349 21.07 12.63 17.47
C CYS A 349 21.60 14.07 17.33
N PRO A 350 22.19 14.65 18.40
CA PRO A 350 22.77 16.00 18.34
C PRO A 350 23.84 16.12 17.22
N GLY A 351 23.73 17.15 16.37
CA GLY A 351 24.68 17.42 15.28
C GLY A 351 24.37 16.74 13.94
N THR A 352 23.33 15.91 13.88
CA THR A 352 22.86 15.23 12.66
C THR A 352 21.66 15.96 12.05
N THR A 353 21.52 15.96 10.73
CA THR A 353 20.35 16.52 10.04
C THR A 353 19.71 15.48 9.14
N TYR A 354 18.39 15.58 8.94
CA TYR A 354 17.65 14.70 8.02
C TYR A 354 18.28 14.67 6.63
N ALA A 355 18.69 15.83 6.09
CA ALA A 355 19.30 15.93 4.76
C ALA A 355 20.59 15.11 4.65
N LYS A 356 21.42 15.08 5.70
CA LYS A 356 22.66 14.30 5.75
C LYS A 356 22.37 12.79 5.79
N LEU A 357 21.44 12.36 6.62
CA LEU A 357 21.03 10.95 6.72
C LEU A 357 20.36 10.46 5.43
N SER A 358 19.46 11.27 4.86
CA SER A 358 18.75 10.92 3.62
C SER A 358 19.70 10.83 2.44
N TRP A 359 20.75 11.65 2.40
CA TRP A 359 21.78 11.56 1.39
C TRP A 359 22.57 10.24 1.51
N LEU A 360 23.00 9.87 2.72
CA LEU A 360 23.68 8.59 2.93
C LEU A 360 22.78 7.41 2.60
N GLN A 361 21.52 7.43 3.01
CA GLN A 361 20.57 6.36 2.68
C GLN A 361 20.40 6.21 1.17
N ALA A 362 20.27 7.32 0.43
CA ALA A 362 20.03 7.28 -1.01
C ALA A 362 21.25 6.82 -1.82
N TRP A 363 22.47 7.06 -1.32
CA TRP A 363 23.70 6.86 -2.10
C TRP A 363 24.60 5.75 -1.59
N HIS A 364 24.48 5.33 -0.34
CA HIS A 364 25.36 4.31 0.26
C HIS A 364 24.60 3.08 0.75
N ILE A 365 23.27 3.12 0.83
CA ILE A 365 22.44 2.03 1.38
C ILE A 365 21.52 1.48 0.29
N SER A 366 21.59 0.17 0.10
CA SER A 366 20.67 -0.65 -0.69
C SER A 366 20.59 -2.08 -0.12
N ASP A 367 19.63 -2.86 -0.56
CA ASP A 367 19.46 -4.25 -0.12
C ASP A 367 20.70 -5.11 -0.44
N GLU A 368 21.40 -4.82 -1.54
CA GLU A 368 22.66 -5.47 -1.88
C GLU A 368 23.78 -5.11 -0.90
N THR A 369 23.89 -3.83 -0.51
CA THR A 369 24.91 -3.41 0.49
C THR A 369 24.66 -4.05 1.85
N TYR A 370 23.38 -4.20 2.26
CA TYR A 370 23.02 -4.92 3.48
C TYR A 370 23.35 -6.41 3.40
N SER A 371 23.03 -7.05 2.27
CA SER A 371 23.31 -8.47 2.05
C SER A 371 24.82 -8.76 2.07
N ALA A 372 25.61 -7.89 1.44
CA ALA A 372 27.07 -8.01 1.44
C ALA A 372 27.68 -7.77 2.83
N ALA A 373 27.23 -6.73 3.54
CA ALA A 373 27.65 -6.46 4.91
C ALA A 373 27.30 -7.60 5.87
N LEU A 374 26.11 -8.19 5.72
CA LEU A 374 25.66 -9.32 6.54
C LEU A 374 26.50 -10.58 6.30
N ALA A 375 26.87 -10.85 5.04
CA ALA A 375 27.76 -11.96 4.70
C ALA A 375 29.14 -11.79 5.38
N GLU A 376 29.67 -10.56 5.43
CA GLU A 376 30.92 -10.26 6.11
C GLU A 376 30.80 -10.51 7.64
N LEU A 377 29.73 -10.02 8.27
CA LEU A 377 29.47 -10.23 9.70
C LEU A 377 29.33 -11.72 10.06
N GLY A 378 28.72 -12.53 9.19
CA GLY A 378 28.57 -13.98 9.39
C GLY A 378 29.81 -14.81 9.09
N SER A 379 30.88 -14.19 8.57
CA SER A 379 32.13 -14.85 8.18
C SER A 379 33.26 -14.70 9.21
N VAL A 380 33.02 -13.93 10.28
CA VAL A 380 33.95 -13.78 11.40
C VAL A 380 33.84 -15.00 12.32
N PRO A 381 34.93 -15.74 12.58
CA PRO A 381 34.92 -16.95 13.39
C PRO A 381 34.59 -16.71 14.87
#